data_AF-A0A2V3DW12-F1
#
_entry.id   AF-A0A2V3DW12-F1
#
_cell.length_a   1.000
_cell.length_b   1.000
_cell.length_c   1.000
_cell.angle_alpha   90.00
_cell.angle_beta   90.00
_cell.angle_gamma   90.00
#
_symmetry.space_group_name_H-M   'P 1'
#
loop_
_entity.id
_entity.type
_entity.pdbx_description
1 polymer ?
#
loop_
_entity_poly.entity_id
_entity_poly.type
_entity_poly.pdbx_seq_one_letter_code
_entity_poly.pdbx_strand_id
1 'polypeptide(L)'
;MELYQRNAQSLDRVFDTSSAASSLLGSTDMGNLSHLVPSIHPLITVDSASAVIHQPEFAAYCVSASTDQAVIDGGKAMAWTIVHSCCTK
;
A
#
# COMPACT_ATOMS: atom_id res chain seq x y z
N MET A 1 0.71 -9.69 -6.87
CA MET A 1 1.06 -9.21 -5.52
C MET A 1 2.54 -9.42 -5.20
N GLU A 2 3.13 -10.58 -5.54
CA GLU A 2 4.55 -10.88 -5.27
C GLU A 2 5.54 -9.83 -5.81
N LEU A 3 5.36 -9.37 -7.06
CA LEU A 3 6.21 -8.31 -7.63
C LEU A 3 6.13 -7.02 -6.83
N TYR A 4 4.93 -6.61 -6.42
CA TYR A 4 4.74 -5.42 -5.59
C TYR A 4 5.43 -5.57 -4.24
N GLN A 5 5.23 -6.70 -3.56
CA GLN A 5 5.86 -6.96 -2.27
C GLN A 5 7.39 -6.89 -2.38
N ARG A 6 7.98 -7.54 -3.38
CA ARG A 6 9.43 -7.49 -3.63
C ARG A 6 9.93 -6.06 -3.84
N ASN A 7 9.23 -5.28 -4.67
CA ASN A 7 9.60 -3.89 -4.96
C ASN A 7 9.49 -3.00 -3.72
N ALA A 8 8.41 -3.16 -2.94
CA ALA A 8 8.23 -2.42 -1.70
C ALA A 8 9.27 -2.81 -0.64
N GLN A 9 9.64 -4.09 -0.54
CA GLN A 9 10.70 -4.55 0.36
C GLN A 9 12.08 -3.99 -0.01
N SER A 10 12.37 -3.75 -1.29
CA SER A 10 13.60 -3.07 -1.70
C SER A 10 13.62 -1.56 -1.38
N LEU A 11 12.47 -1.00 -0.96
CA LEU A 11 12.33 0.34 -0.41
C LEU A 11 12.21 0.29 1.12
N ASP A 12 12.73 -0.77 1.75
CA ASP A 12 12.75 -1.01 3.19
C ASP A 12 11.34 -1.12 3.83
N ARG A 13 10.29 -1.37 3.04
CA ARG A 13 8.93 -1.61 3.55
C ARG A 13 8.78 -3.05 4.04
N VAL A 14 8.19 -3.20 5.21
CA VAL A 14 7.94 -4.50 5.85
C VAL A 14 6.49 -4.91 5.64
N PHE A 15 6.27 -6.16 5.26
CA PHE A 15 4.94 -6.76 5.17
C PHE A 15 4.77 -7.69 6.36
N ASP A 16 3.78 -7.39 7.19
CA ASP A 16 3.33 -8.35 8.19
C ASP A 16 2.42 -9.38 7.51
N THR A 17 2.86 -10.64 7.48
CA THR A 17 2.08 -11.76 6.93
C THR A 17 1.15 -12.39 7.98
N SER A 18 1.01 -11.79 9.16
CA SER A 18 0.08 -12.26 10.19
C SER A 18 -1.38 -12.16 9.72
N SER A 19 -2.23 -13.09 10.17
CA SER A 19 -3.65 -13.14 9.80
C SER A 19 -4.46 -11.90 10.24
N ALA A 20 -3.94 -11.12 11.19
CA ALA A 20 -4.56 -9.87 11.64
C ALA A 20 -4.51 -8.77 10.56
N ALA A 21 -3.42 -8.70 9.79
CA ALA A 21 -3.30 -7.75 8.67
C ALA A 21 -4.28 -8.07 7.51
N SER A 22 -4.66 -9.35 7.35
CA SER A 22 -5.62 -9.83 6.35
C SER A 22 -7.07 -9.38 6.63
N SER A 23 -7.36 -8.88 7.83
CA SER A 23 -8.72 -8.52 8.28
C SER A 23 -9.08 -7.05 8.07
N LEU A 24 -8.21 -6.25 7.42
CA LEU A 24 -8.50 -4.87 7.05
C LEU A 24 -9.47 -4.85 5.86
N LEU A 25 -10.76 -5.05 6.16
CA LEU A 25 -11.86 -4.91 5.22
C LEU A 25 -12.13 -3.42 4.95
N GLY A 26 -11.72 -2.93 3.78
CA GLY A 26 -12.11 -1.63 3.25
C GLY A 26 -13.00 -1.80 2.01
N SER A 27 -14.08 -1.04 1.91
CA SER A 27 -14.87 -0.95 0.67
C SER A 27 -14.21 0.05 -0.27
N THR A 28 -13.73 -0.41 -1.42
CA THR A 28 -13.07 0.44 -2.42
C THR A 28 -13.61 0.13 -3.82
N ASP A 29 -13.55 1.12 -4.71
CA ASP A 29 -13.88 0.96 -6.13
C ASP A 29 -13.00 -0.08 -6.84
N MET A 30 -11.76 -0.28 -6.37
CA MET A 30 -10.86 -1.32 -6.84
C MET A 30 -11.44 -2.73 -6.69
N GLY A 31 -12.32 -2.95 -5.70
CA GLY A 31 -13.07 -4.21 -5.56
C GLY A 31 -13.92 -4.51 -6.80
N ASN A 32 -14.60 -3.49 -7.34
CA ASN A 32 -15.40 -3.64 -8.56
C ASN A 32 -14.50 -3.94 -9.77
N LEU A 33 -13.36 -3.25 -9.88
CA LEU A 33 -12.41 -3.45 -10.98
C LEU A 33 -11.75 -4.84 -10.96
N SER A 34 -11.57 -5.42 -9.77
CA SER A 34 -10.94 -6.74 -9.60
C SER A 34 -11.71 -7.89 -10.28
N HIS A 35 -13.01 -7.70 -10.54
CA HIS A 35 -13.82 -8.65 -11.30
C HIS A 35 -13.58 -8.57 -12.82
N LEU A 36 -13.03 -7.47 -13.32
CA LEU A 36 -12.86 -7.20 -14.75
C LEU A 36 -11.42 -7.39 -15.22
N VAL A 37 -10.45 -7.04 -14.37
CA VAL A 37 -9.03 -7.12 -14.70
C VAL A 37 -8.20 -7.59 -13.51
N PRO A 38 -7.08 -8.29 -13.74
CA PRO A 38 -6.12 -8.58 -12.68
C PRO A 38 -5.73 -7.30 -11.95
N SER A 39 -6.05 -7.23 -10.65
CA SER A 39 -5.93 -6.03 -9.84
C SER A 39 -5.18 -6.30 -8.55
N ILE A 40 -4.53 -5.27 -8.01
CA ILE A 40 -3.92 -5.28 -6.69
C ILE A 40 -4.36 -4.05 -5.91
N HIS A 41 -4.58 -4.19 -4.60
CA HIS A 41 -4.93 -3.08 -3.71
C HIS A 41 -4.12 -3.16 -2.41
N PRO A 42 -2.79 -2.90 -2.47
CA PRO A 42 -1.96 -2.93 -1.28
C PRO A 42 -2.25 -1.72 -0.39
N LEU A 43 -2.21 -1.93 0.93
CA LEU A 43 -2.21 -0.85 1.91
C LEU A 43 -0.78 -0.49 2.27
N ILE A 44 -0.55 0.80 2.55
CA ILE A 44 0.72 1.30 3.06
C ILE A 44 0.50 1.99 4.40
N THR A 45 1.28 1.58 5.39
CA THR A 45 1.21 2.16 6.74
C THR A 45 1.95 3.49 6.78
N VAL A 46 1.37 4.43 7.53
CA VAL A 46 1.98 5.71 7.90
C VAL A 46 2.17 5.75 9.42
N ASP A 47 3.07 6.58 9.91
CA ASP A 47 3.33 6.70 11.35
C ASP A 47 2.24 7.56 12.02
N SER A 48 1.14 6.90 12.40
CA SER A 48 -0.06 7.53 12.99
C SER A 48 -0.32 7.15 14.44
N ALA A 49 0.68 6.64 15.16
CA ALA A 49 0.51 6.07 16.50
C ALA A 49 -0.67 5.07 16.55
N SER A 50 -1.65 5.29 17.43
CA SER A 50 -2.88 4.47 17.52
C SER A 50 -4.06 5.06 16.72
N ALA A 51 -3.88 6.18 16.02
CA ALA A 51 -4.94 6.78 15.21
C ALA A 51 -5.18 5.94 13.95
N VAL A 52 -6.44 5.82 13.55
CA VAL A 52 -6.87 5.05 12.38
C VAL A 52 -7.56 5.93 11.35
N ILE A 53 -7.69 5.42 10.12
CA ILE A 53 -8.43 6.10 9.04
C ILE A 53 -9.81 6.56 9.53
N HIS A 54 -10.27 7.71 9.01
CA HIS A 54 -11.51 8.40 9.40
C HIS A 54 -11.50 9.10 10.78
N GLN A 55 -10.33 9.34 11.38
CA GLN A 55 -10.18 10.16 12.59
C GLN A 55 -9.47 11.49 12.30
N PRO A 56 -9.84 12.60 12.95
CA PRO A 56 -9.11 13.87 12.85
C PRO A 56 -7.63 13.75 13.24
N GLU A 57 -7.32 12.92 14.24
CA GLU A 57 -5.97 12.66 14.71
C GLU A 57 -5.13 12.00 13.62
N PHE A 58 -5.69 11.04 12.87
CA PHE A 58 -5.01 10.42 11.74
C PHE A 58 -4.68 11.44 10.65
N ALA A 59 -5.64 12.33 10.34
CA ALA A 59 -5.41 13.39 9.37
C ALA A 59 -4.27 14.33 9.78
N ALA A 60 -4.10 14.60 11.08
CA ALA A 60 -2.98 15.39 11.60
C ALA A 60 -1.61 14.71 11.38
N TYR A 61 -1.55 13.37 11.37
CA TYR A 61 -0.32 12.62 11.03
C TYR A 61 -0.04 12.55 9.52
N CYS A 62 -1.05 12.79 8.68
CA CYS A 62 -0.90 12.71 7.22
C CYS A 62 -0.11 13.86 6.58
N VAL A 63 0.30 14.87 7.35
CA VAL A 63 1.08 16.02 6.87
C VAL A 63 2.54 15.98 7.34
N SER A 64 3.01 14.83 7.83
CA SER A 64 4.38 14.65 8.31
C SER A 64 5.32 14.22 7.19
N ALA A 65 6.61 14.52 7.34
CA ALA A 65 7.65 14.08 6.40
C ALA A 65 7.74 12.54 6.30
N SER A 66 7.42 11.80 7.37
CA SER A 66 7.40 10.33 7.34
C SER A 66 6.23 9.80 6.51
N THR A 67 5.06 10.44 6.58
CA THR A 67 3.90 10.11 5.75
C THR A 67 4.15 10.49 4.28
N ASP A 68 4.79 11.63 4.01
CA ASP A 68 5.20 12.00 2.65
C ASP A 68 6.11 10.91 2.04
N GLN A 69 7.10 10.44 2.81
CA GLN A 69 7.97 9.35 2.36
C GLN A 69 7.19 8.05 2.09
N ALA A 70 6.15 7.75 2.89
CA ALA A 70 5.27 6.62 2.62
C ALA A 70 4.54 6.73 1.29
N VAL A 71 4.00 7.89 0.96
CA VAL A 71 3.36 8.11 -0.35
C VAL A 71 4.36 7.88 -1.49
N ILE A 72 5.58 8.41 -1.36
CA ILE A 72 6.64 8.23 -2.37
C ILE A 72 7.03 6.76 -2.52
N ASP A 73 7.20 6.02 -1.43
CA ASP A 73 7.57 4.61 -1.48
C ASP A 73 6.47 3.76 -2.12
N GLY A 74 5.21 4.00 -1.75
CA GLY A 74 4.05 3.33 -2.35
C GLY A 74 3.94 3.59 -3.85
N GLY A 75 4.10 4.86 -4.27
CA GLY A 75 4.10 5.24 -5.68
C GLY A 75 5.24 4.59 -6.47
N LYS A 76 6.46 4.59 -5.93
CA LYS A 76 7.62 3.93 -6.56
C LYS A 76 7.41 2.42 -6.66
N ALA A 77 6.93 1.77 -5.62
CA ALA A 77 6.66 0.33 -5.63
C ALA A 77 5.62 -0.04 -6.69
N MET A 78 4.54 0.75 -6.83
CA MET A 78 3.54 0.56 -7.90
C MET A 78 4.16 0.74 -9.29
N ALA A 79 4.94 1.81 -9.50
CA ALA A 79 5.60 2.08 -10.79
C ALA A 79 6.58 0.96 -11.19
N TRP A 80 7.43 0.52 -10.26
CA TRP A 80 8.36 -0.61 -10.49
C TRP A 80 7.62 -1.91 -10.76
N THR A 81 6.44 -2.11 -10.15
CA THR A 81 5.61 -3.30 -10.41
C THR A 81 5.14 -3.33 -11.85
N ILE A 82 4.69 -2.19 -12.38
CA ILE A 82 4.31 -2.05 -13.79
C ILE A 82 5.50 -2.34 -14.70
N VAL A 83 6.65 -1.69 -14.47
CA VAL A 83 7.86 -1.88 -15.28
C VAL A 83 8.29 -3.35 -15.29
N HIS A 84 8.41 -3.98 -14.12
CA HIS A 84 8.78 -5.39 -14.03
C HIS A 84 7.77 -6.30 -14.75
N SER A 85 6.46 -6.07 -14.55
CA SER A 85 5.43 -6.88 -15.22
C SER A 85 5.45 -6.78 -16.74
N CYS A 86 5.94 -5.67 -17.29
CA CYS A 86 6.11 -5.47 -18.72
C CYS A 86 7.39 -6.13 -19.26
N CYS A 87 8.47 -6.16 -18.47
CA CYS A 87 9.78 -6.69 -18.87
C CYS A 87 9.94 -8.20 -18.66
N THR A 88 9.07 -8.84 -17.87
CA THR A 88 9.10 -10.28 -17.61
C THR A 88 8.07 -11.07 -18.43
N LYS A 89 7.64 -10.53 -19.59
CA LYS A 89 6.78 -11.24 -20.53
C LYS A 89 7.56 -12.26 -21.36
#